data_AF-A0A7M5V3J4-F1
#
_entry.id   AF-A0A7M5V3J4-F1
#
_cell.length_a   1.000
_cell.length_b   1.000
_cell.length_c   1.000
_cell.angle_alpha   90.00
_cell.angle_beta   90.00
_cell.angle_gamma   90.00
#
_symmetry.space_group_name_H-M   'P 1'
#
loop_
_entity.id
_entity.type
_entity.pdbx_description
1 polymer ?
#
loop_
_entity_poly.entity_id
_entity_poly.type
_entity_poly.pdbx_seq_one_letter_code
_entity_poly.pdbx_strand_id
1 'polypeptide(L)'
;MKLFLIVLAAVLSTIEAYDDDGFFNIAHMCNNIQTLDWAVKQGANAIEADLQFDHLARPSRFYHGLPCDCNCMCNFYSTCKWFMSHTVCYPLSKKSNNCKAASRTDLWLRRAATKHSSKIALLWFDSKIKGNGYSDEKLRLAARNLIKLLTQLI
;
A
#
# COMPACT_ATOMS: atom_id res chain seq x y z
N MET A 1 37.30 25.25 -34.42
CA MET A 1 37.54 23.94 -33.77
C MET A 1 37.31 23.95 -32.26
N LYS A 2 37.85 24.93 -31.51
CA LYS A 2 37.63 25.01 -30.03
C LYS A 2 36.17 25.20 -29.61
N LEU A 3 35.38 25.96 -30.35
CA LEU A 3 33.95 26.19 -30.04
C LEU A 3 33.10 24.93 -30.19
N PHE A 4 33.42 24.07 -31.16
CA PHE A 4 32.71 22.81 -31.41
C PHE A 4 32.94 21.78 -30.29
N LEU A 5 34.15 21.73 -29.74
CA LEU A 5 34.51 20.86 -28.62
C LEU A 5 33.81 21.27 -27.31
N ILE A 6 33.59 22.56 -27.08
CA ILE A 6 32.90 23.07 -25.88
C ILE A 6 31.40 22.71 -25.93
N VAL A 7 30.77 22.82 -27.10
CA VAL A 7 29.36 22.44 -27.27
C VAL A 7 29.17 20.93 -27.11
N LEU A 8 30.08 20.11 -27.64
CA LEU A 8 30.01 18.65 -27.49
C LEU A 8 30.18 18.21 -26.02
N ALA A 9 31.11 18.83 -25.29
CA ALA A 9 31.29 18.56 -23.86
C ALA A 9 30.07 18.98 -23.01
N ALA A 10 29.43 20.10 -23.34
CA ALA A 10 28.22 20.58 -22.67
C ALA A 10 27.01 19.65 -22.91
N VAL A 11 26.87 19.10 -24.14
CA VAL A 11 25.81 18.13 -24.48
C VAL A 11 26.07 16.77 -23.82
N LEU A 12 27.33 16.34 -23.70
CA LEU A 12 27.67 15.11 -22.97
C LEU A 12 27.50 15.26 -21.45
N SER A 13 27.72 16.44 -20.87
CA SER A 13 27.44 16.68 -19.44
C SER A 13 25.95 16.75 -19.09
N THR A 14 25.06 16.91 -20.09
CA THR A 14 23.60 16.77 -19.89
C THR A 14 23.10 15.34 -20.01
N ILE A 15 23.98 14.38 -20.36
CA ILE A 15 23.73 12.96 -20.14
C ILE A 15 24.18 12.66 -18.72
N GLU A 16 23.57 13.33 -17.73
CA GLU A 16 23.56 12.77 -16.38
C GLU A 16 23.00 11.36 -16.53
N ALA A 17 23.72 10.37 -16.01
CA ALA A 17 23.22 9.02 -15.90
C ALA A 17 21.86 9.11 -15.21
N TYR A 18 20.78 8.88 -15.97
CA TYR A 18 19.44 8.76 -15.44
C TYR A 18 19.44 7.48 -14.62
N ASP A 19 19.83 7.62 -13.36
CA ASP A 19 19.76 6.55 -12.38
C ASP A 19 18.28 6.46 -11.97
N ASP A 20 17.55 5.58 -12.66
CA ASP A 20 16.12 5.28 -12.48
C ASP A 20 15.85 4.43 -11.23
N ASP A 21 16.72 4.46 -10.23
CA ASP A 21 16.49 3.83 -8.94
C ASP A 21 15.49 4.70 -8.15
N GLY A 22 14.30 4.90 -8.72
CA GLY A 22 13.20 5.65 -8.15
C GLY A 22 12.78 5.05 -6.80
N PHE A 23 12.39 5.92 -5.87
CA PHE A 23 11.95 5.48 -4.55
C PHE A 23 10.48 5.04 -4.56
N PHE A 24 10.18 3.96 -3.83
CA PHE A 24 8.81 3.64 -3.47
C PHE A 24 8.38 4.50 -2.27
N ASN A 25 7.48 5.44 -2.51
CA ASN A 25 6.69 6.10 -1.49
C ASN A 25 5.50 5.20 -1.12
N ILE A 26 5.75 4.30 -0.17
CA ILE A 26 4.80 3.26 0.27
C ILE A 26 3.84 3.83 1.31
N ALA A 27 2.56 3.96 0.96
CA ALA A 27 1.54 4.35 1.93
C ALA A 27 1.16 3.17 2.83
N HIS A 28 1.38 3.34 4.13
CA HIS A 28 1.18 2.32 5.15
C HIS A 28 -0.30 2.13 5.53
N MET A 29 -0.67 0.88 5.84
CA MET A 29 -1.92 0.42 6.44
C MET A 29 -3.18 0.80 5.65
N CYS A 30 -3.11 0.73 4.31
CA CYS A 30 -4.20 1.13 3.42
C CYS A 30 -5.32 0.08 3.33
N ASN A 31 -5.83 -0.41 4.46
CA ASN A 31 -6.75 -1.56 4.56
C ASN A 31 -8.17 -1.34 4.05
N ASN A 32 -8.53 -0.13 3.64
CA ASN A 32 -9.83 0.13 3.04
C ASN A 32 -9.74 0.99 1.77
N ILE A 33 -10.83 1.03 1.02
CA ILE A 33 -10.89 1.79 -0.25
C ILE A 33 -10.63 3.28 -0.03
N GLN A 34 -11.13 3.86 1.07
CA GLN A 34 -10.95 5.28 1.36
C GLN A 34 -9.48 5.65 1.59
N THR A 35 -8.71 4.78 2.26
CA THR A 35 -7.29 4.99 2.52
C THR A 35 -6.45 4.77 1.27
N LEU A 36 -6.78 3.75 0.47
CA LEU A 36 -6.16 3.52 -0.83
C LEU A 36 -6.33 4.74 -1.75
N ASP A 37 -7.57 5.21 -1.94
CA ASP A 37 -7.85 6.37 -2.79
C ASP A 37 -7.20 7.64 -2.27
N TRP A 38 -7.19 7.83 -0.94
CA TRP A 38 -6.52 8.97 -0.32
C TRP A 38 -5.01 8.93 -0.57
N ALA A 39 -4.36 7.78 -0.38
CA ALA A 39 -2.92 7.61 -0.55
C ALA A 39 -2.49 7.90 -1.99
N VAL A 40 -3.19 7.32 -2.98
CA VAL A 40 -2.95 7.59 -4.40
C VAL A 40 -3.13 9.08 -4.70
N LYS A 41 -4.17 9.72 -4.14
CA LYS A 41 -4.39 11.16 -4.30
C LYS A 41 -3.27 12.01 -3.66
N GLN A 42 -2.66 11.56 -2.58
CA GLN A 42 -1.51 12.23 -1.95
C GLN A 42 -0.19 12.01 -2.70
N GLY A 43 -0.16 11.15 -3.73
CA GLY A 43 1.04 10.90 -4.53
C GLY A 43 1.84 9.67 -4.13
N ALA A 44 1.26 8.74 -3.36
CA ALA A 44 1.87 7.44 -3.15
C ALA A 44 2.00 6.68 -4.48
N ASN A 45 3.16 6.09 -4.74
CA ASN A 45 3.43 5.23 -5.90
C ASN A 45 3.55 3.74 -5.50
N ALA A 46 3.42 3.43 -4.22
CA ALA A 46 3.33 2.10 -3.68
C ALA A 46 2.37 2.07 -2.49
N ILE A 47 1.76 0.92 -2.23
CA ILE A 47 0.78 0.75 -1.14
C ILE A 47 1.14 -0.48 -0.33
N GLU A 48 1.09 -0.35 0.99
CA GLU A 48 1.07 -1.47 1.92
C GLU A 48 -0.36 -1.66 2.45
N ALA A 49 -0.79 -2.92 2.56
CA ALA A 49 -2.04 -3.30 3.22
C ALA A 49 -1.93 -4.65 3.94
N ASP A 50 -2.50 -4.71 5.14
CA ASP A 50 -2.53 -5.90 5.99
C ASP A 50 -3.54 -6.92 5.46
N LEU A 51 -3.06 -8.00 4.89
CA LEU A 51 -3.91 -9.08 4.41
C LEU A 51 -4.03 -10.18 5.47
N GLN A 52 -5.23 -10.34 6.01
CA GLN A 52 -5.54 -11.37 6.98
C GLN A 52 -5.86 -12.70 6.30
N PHE A 53 -5.28 -13.78 6.82
CA PHE A 53 -5.56 -15.14 6.37
C PHE A 53 -6.42 -15.89 7.39
N ASP A 54 -7.33 -16.74 6.89
CA ASP A 54 -8.11 -17.64 7.73
C ASP A 54 -7.29 -18.86 8.20
N HIS A 55 -7.91 -19.75 8.97
CA HIS A 55 -7.27 -20.95 9.50
C HIS A 55 -6.83 -21.96 8.41
N LEU A 56 -7.36 -21.84 7.19
CA LEU A 56 -6.97 -22.62 6.01
C LEU A 56 -5.96 -21.86 5.12
N ALA A 57 -5.34 -20.80 5.66
CA ALA A 57 -4.41 -19.94 4.95
C ALA A 57 -4.99 -19.32 3.67
N ARG A 58 -6.30 -19.02 3.65
CA ARG A 58 -6.95 -18.31 2.53
C ARG A 58 -7.03 -16.81 2.84
N PRO A 59 -6.75 -15.92 1.87
CA PRO A 59 -6.99 -14.49 2.02
C PRO A 59 -8.44 -14.22 2.43
N SER A 60 -8.66 -13.48 3.51
CA SER A 60 -9.99 -13.30 4.11
C SER A 60 -10.49 -11.86 4.05
N ARG A 61 -9.66 -10.90 4.44
CA ARG A 61 -9.96 -9.46 4.41
C ARG A 61 -8.69 -8.65 4.59
N PHE A 62 -8.74 -7.39 4.18
CA PHE A 62 -7.75 -6.40 4.59
C PHE A 62 -8.09 -5.91 6.00
N TYR A 63 -7.18 -6.07 6.95
CA TYR A 63 -7.39 -5.74 8.37
C TYR A 63 -6.11 -5.91 9.19
N HIS A 64 -5.69 -4.85 9.89
CA HIS A 64 -4.57 -4.88 10.83
C HIS A 64 -4.94 -5.58 12.14
N GLY A 65 -5.81 -4.97 12.96
CA GLY A 65 -6.11 -5.39 14.32
C GLY A 65 -5.26 -4.69 15.39
N LEU A 66 -5.31 -5.21 16.62
CA LEU A 66 -4.52 -4.72 17.75
C LEU A 66 -3.40 -5.71 18.10
N PRO A 67 -2.23 -5.24 18.60
CA PRO A 67 -1.80 -3.84 18.69
C PRO A 67 -1.58 -3.24 17.30
N CYS A 68 -1.47 -1.91 17.21
CA CYS A 68 -1.57 -1.17 15.96
C CYS A 68 -0.51 -0.08 15.94
N ASP A 69 0.26 -0.01 14.85
CA ASP A 69 1.41 0.88 14.73
C ASP A 69 1.00 2.34 14.64
N CYS A 70 -0.22 2.58 14.15
CA CYS A 70 -0.79 3.90 14.07
C CYS A 70 -1.20 4.42 15.46
N ASN A 71 -0.30 5.20 16.08
CA ASN A 71 -0.60 6.13 17.17
C ASN A 71 -1.46 7.32 16.71
N CYS A 72 -2.41 7.08 15.80
CA CYS A 72 -3.42 8.06 15.45
C CYS A 72 -4.19 8.39 16.74
N MET A 73 -3.90 9.54 17.36
CA MET A 73 -4.59 10.07 18.54
C MET A 73 -6.01 10.56 18.17
N CYS A 74 -6.70 9.76 17.38
CA CYS A 74 -8.03 10.00 16.86
C CYS A 74 -8.94 8.93 17.43
N ASN A 75 -9.30 9.08 18.70
CA ASN A 75 -10.38 8.27 19.29
C ASN A 75 -11.71 8.51 18.55
N PHE A 76 -11.86 9.66 17.88
CA PHE A 76 -13.04 10.07 17.13
C PHE A 76 -12.69 10.79 15.81
N TYR A 77 -13.56 10.64 14.81
CA TYR A 77 -13.45 11.26 13.49
C TYR A 77 -13.38 12.80 13.53
N SER A 78 -14.13 13.43 14.43
CA SER A 78 -14.17 14.89 14.58
C SER A 78 -12.78 15.45 14.93
N THR A 79 -12.07 14.84 15.88
CA THR A 79 -10.70 15.21 16.25
C THR A 79 -9.74 15.01 15.08
N CYS A 80 -9.88 13.89 14.36
CA CYS A 80 -9.03 13.58 13.22
C CYS A 80 -9.20 14.56 12.05
N LYS A 81 -10.42 15.02 11.80
CA LYS A 81 -10.71 16.01 10.76
C LYS A 81 -10.02 17.34 11.01
N TRP A 82 -9.93 17.78 12.27
CA TRP A 82 -9.35 19.08 12.62
C TRP A 82 -7.82 19.05 12.68
N PHE A 83 -7.23 17.99 13.25
CA PHE A 83 -5.79 17.96 13.53
C PHE A 83 -4.98 17.08 12.56
N MET A 84 -5.63 16.15 11.85
CA MET A 84 -4.94 15.08 11.12
C MET A 84 -5.51 14.86 9.70
N SER A 85 -6.22 15.84 9.14
CA SER A 85 -6.87 15.76 7.82
C SER A 85 -5.93 15.44 6.66
N HIS A 86 -4.65 15.81 6.80
CA HIS A 86 -3.58 15.56 5.82
C HIS A 86 -2.81 14.27 6.08
N THR A 87 -3.26 13.42 7.00
CA THR A 87 -2.61 12.14 7.32
C THR A 87 -3.53 10.97 7.00
N VAL A 88 -2.96 9.77 6.90
CA VAL A 88 -3.71 8.52 6.68
C VAL A 88 -4.70 8.22 7.81
N CYS A 89 -4.49 8.78 9.01
CA CYS A 89 -5.41 8.66 10.14
C CYS A 89 -6.83 9.21 9.83
N TYR A 90 -6.93 10.24 8.99
CA TYR A 90 -8.22 10.82 8.64
C TYR A 90 -9.12 9.85 7.85
N PRO A 91 -8.69 9.29 6.71
CA PRO A 91 -9.49 8.29 6.00
C PRO A 91 -9.66 6.97 6.78
N LEU A 92 -8.70 6.59 7.63
CA LEU A 92 -8.81 5.40 8.50
C LEU A 92 -9.92 5.55 9.56
N SER A 93 -10.06 6.73 10.16
CA SER A 93 -11.01 7.00 11.25
C SER A 93 -12.48 7.18 10.81
N LYS A 94 -12.75 7.26 9.49
CA LYS A 94 -14.09 7.55 8.95
C LYS A 94 -15.15 6.50 9.24
N LYS A 95 -14.76 5.22 9.33
CA LYS A 95 -15.69 4.09 9.46
C LYS A 95 -15.54 3.32 10.78
N SER A 96 -14.43 3.49 11.47
CA SER A 96 -14.11 2.83 12.74
C SER A 96 -12.89 3.51 13.37
N ASN A 97 -12.40 3.02 14.51
CA ASN A 97 -11.04 3.35 14.91
C ASN A 97 -10.03 2.86 13.84
N ASN A 98 -8.86 3.48 13.79
CA ASN A 98 -7.90 3.28 12.70
C ASN A 98 -7.44 1.82 12.57
N CYS A 99 -7.31 1.14 13.70
CA CYS A 99 -6.85 -0.24 13.79
C CYS A 99 -7.91 -1.28 13.42
N LYS A 100 -9.18 -0.84 13.32
CA LYS A 100 -10.31 -1.66 12.88
C LYS A 100 -10.73 -1.39 11.44
N ALA A 101 -10.06 -0.49 10.74
CA ALA A 101 -10.30 -0.25 9.32
C ALA A 101 -10.15 -1.56 8.55
N ALA A 102 -11.18 -1.91 7.76
CA ALA A 102 -11.21 -3.18 7.04
C ALA A 102 -11.88 -3.05 5.67
N SER A 103 -11.58 -3.99 4.78
CA SER A 103 -12.33 -4.20 3.54
C SER A 103 -12.30 -5.67 3.12
N ARG A 104 -13.33 -6.08 2.38
CA ARG A 104 -13.31 -7.40 1.73
C ARG A 104 -12.19 -7.43 0.69
N THR A 105 -11.53 -8.58 0.58
CA THR A 105 -10.36 -8.75 -0.28
C THR A 105 -10.69 -8.48 -1.75
N ASP A 106 -11.83 -8.96 -2.24
CA ASP A 106 -12.28 -8.80 -3.62
C ASP A 106 -12.53 -7.33 -3.99
N LEU A 107 -13.25 -6.59 -3.14
CA LEU A 107 -13.55 -5.19 -3.37
C LEU A 107 -12.30 -4.31 -3.39
N TRP A 108 -11.39 -4.55 -2.44
CA TRP A 108 -10.17 -3.77 -2.33
C TRP A 108 -9.22 -4.05 -3.51
N LEU A 109 -9.00 -5.33 -3.85
CA LEU A 109 -8.14 -5.69 -4.99
C LEU A 109 -8.70 -5.17 -6.32
N ARG A 110 -10.02 -5.27 -6.54
CA ARG A 110 -10.65 -4.67 -7.73
C ARG A 110 -10.44 -3.16 -7.79
N ARG A 111 -10.51 -2.47 -6.65
CA ARG A 111 -10.23 -1.02 -6.59
C ARG A 111 -8.75 -0.72 -6.88
N ALA A 112 -7.83 -1.49 -6.30
CA ALA A 112 -6.39 -1.38 -6.54
C ALA A 112 -6.01 -1.65 -8.00
N ALA A 113 -6.78 -2.48 -8.71
CA ALA A 113 -6.58 -2.74 -10.14
C ALA A 113 -7.22 -1.70 -11.08
N THR A 114 -7.95 -0.70 -10.56
CA THR A 114 -8.58 0.32 -11.43
C THR A 114 -7.55 1.30 -12.01
N LYS A 115 -7.90 1.95 -13.13
CA LYS A 115 -7.10 3.02 -13.75
C LYS A 115 -6.77 4.18 -12.78
N HIS A 116 -7.60 4.40 -11.76
CA HIS A 116 -7.28 5.39 -10.72
C HIS A 116 -5.98 5.05 -9.97
N SER A 117 -5.75 3.75 -9.77
CA SER A 117 -4.63 3.15 -9.06
C SER A 117 -3.48 2.76 -10.01
N SER A 118 -3.57 3.06 -11.31
CA SER A 118 -2.53 2.68 -12.30
C SER A 118 -1.19 3.41 -12.12
N LYS A 119 -1.12 4.35 -11.17
CA LYS A 119 0.12 5.02 -10.76
C LYS A 119 0.87 4.24 -9.67
N ILE A 120 0.26 3.19 -9.12
CA ILE A 120 0.89 2.30 -8.15
C ILE A 120 1.78 1.32 -8.92
N ALA A 121 3.07 1.36 -8.62
CA ALA A 121 4.06 0.41 -9.15
C ALA A 121 4.19 -0.85 -8.28
N LEU A 122 3.84 -0.76 -6.99
CA LEU A 122 4.01 -1.86 -6.03
C LEU A 122 2.82 -1.95 -5.05
N LEU A 123 2.30 -3.17 -4.88
CA LEU A 123 1.45 -3.55 -3.77
C LEU A 123 2.23 -4.48 -2.84
N TRP A 124 2.38 -4.06 -1.59
CA TRP A 124 2.98 -4.83 -0.51
C TRP A 124 1.86 -5.37 0.39
N PHE A 125 1.80 -6.68 0.61
CA PHE A 125 0.83 -7.28 1.52
C PHE A 125 1.51 -7.76 2.81
N ASP A 126 1.25 -7.08 3.93
CA ASP A 126 1.65 -7.60 5.24
C ASP A 126 0.76 -8.81 5.57
N SER A 127 1.39 -9.99 5.65
CA SER A 127 0.71 -11.26 5.79
C SER A 127 0.33 -11.53 7.25
N LYS A 128 -0.87 -11.10 7.65
CA LYS A 128 -1.43 -11.35 8.99
C LYS A 128 -2.02 -12.76 9.08
N ILE A 129 -1.15 -13.76 9.22
CA ILE A 129 -1.51 -15.16 9.41
C ILE A 129 -1.90 -15.41 10.88
N LYS A 130 -3.12 -15.91 11.12
CA LYS A 130 -3.58 -16.23 12.49
C LYS A 130 -3.04 -17.56 13.00
N GLY A 131 -2.77 -17.64 14.30
CA GLY A 131 -2.49 -18.87 15.06
C GLY A 131 -1.04 -19.05 15.49
N ASN A 132 -0.81 -19.94 16.45
CA ASN A 132 0.53 -20.28 16.93
C ASN A 132 1.21 -21.20 15.90
N GLY A 133 2.16 -20.68 15.14
CA GLY A 133 2.91 -21.46 14.16
C GLY A 133 3.00 -20.76 12.81
N TYR A 134 4.01 -19.91 12.67
CA TYR A 134 4.57 -19.56 11.38
C TYR A 134 5.42 -20.74 10.92
N SER A 135 4.79 -21.77 10.32
CA SER A 135 5.54 -22.79 9.59
C SER A 135 5.76 -22.32 8.15
N ASP A 136 6.90 -22.68 7.58
CA ASP A 136 7.20 -22.42 6.16
C ASP A 136 6.11 -22.98 5.24
N GLU A 137 5.54 -24.13 5.60
CA GLU A 137 4.43 -24.75 4.87
C GLU A 137 3.20 -23.83 4.83
N LYS A 138 2.83 -23.25 5.98
CA LYS A 138 1.67 -22.37 6.08
C LYS A 138 1.88 -21.05 5.32
N LEU A 139 3.10 -20.50 5.37
CA LEU A 139 3.48 -19.33 4.58
C LEU A 139 3.42 -19.61 3.07
N ARG A 140 3.94 -20.76 2.63
CA ARG A 140 3.86 -21.20 1.23
C ARG A 140 2.41 -21.43 0.78
N LEU A 141 1.57 -22.00 1.64
CA LEU A 141 0.15 -22.20 1.35
C LEU A 141 -0.60 -20.85 1.22
N ALA A 142 -0.34 -19.91 2.14
CA ALA A 142 -0.88 -18.56 2.10
C ALA A 142 -0.50 -17.84 0.79
N ALA A 143 0.78 -17.91 0.40
CA ALA A 143 1.27 -17.35 -0.86
C ALA A 143 0.57 -17.97 -2.08
N ARG A 144 0.43 -19.31 -2.14
CA ARG A 144 -0.30 -19.99 -3.23
C ARG A 144 -1.76 -19.55 -3.31
N ASN A 145 -2.45 -19.43 -2.18
CA ASN A 145 -3.85 -19.02 -2.15
C ASN A 145 -4.02 -17.54 -2.53
N LEU A 146 -3.06 -16.68 -2.18
CA LEU A 146 -3.03 -15.30 -2.63
C LEU A 146 -2.83 -15.21 -4.15
N ILE A 147 -1.86 -15.94 -4.72
CA ILE A 147 -1.65 -15.98 -6.17
C ILE A 147 -2.93 -16.44 -6.90
N LYS A 148 -3.58 -17.51 -6.43
CA LYS A 148 -4.85 -17.99 -6.98
C LYS A 148 -5.93 -16.89 -7.00
N LEU A 149 -6.06 -16.14 -5.90
CA LEU A 149 -7.01 -15.03 -5.83
C LEU A 149 -6.66 -13.92 -6.84
N LEU A 150 -5.39 -13.54 -6.92
CA LEU A 150 -4.94 -12.49 -7.86
C LEU A 150 -5.18 -12.89 -9.31
N THR A 151 -4.92 -14.16 -9.67
CA THR A 151 -5.17 -14.69 -11.02
C THR A 151 -6.64 -14.81 -11.40
N GLN A 152 -7.57 -14.75 -10.44
CA GLN A 152 -9.02 -14.74 -10.72
C GLN A 152 -9.57 -13.33 -10.96
N LEU A 153 -8.77 -12.30 -10.66
CA LEU A 153 -9.17 -10.89 -10.73
C LEU A 153 -8.61 -10.18 -11.98
N ILE A 154 -7.68 -10.82 -12.67
CA ILE A 154 -7.07 -10.43 -13.95
C ILE A 154 -7.63 -11.35 -15.02
#